data_AF-A0A3M1V0S7-F1
#
_entry.id   AF-A0A3M1V0S7-F1
#
_cell.length_a   1.000
_cell.length_b   1.000
_cell.length_c   1.000
_cell.angle_alpha   90.00
_cell.angle_beta   90.00
_cell.angle_gamma   90.00
#
_symmetry.space_group_name_H-M   'P 1'
#
loop_
_entity.id
_entity.type
_entity.pdbx_description
1 polymer ?
#
loop_
_entity_poly.entity_id
_entity_poly.type
_entity_poly.pdbx_seq_one_letter_code
_entity_poly.pdbx_strand_id
1 'polypeptide(L)' 'MDLRDPSLYLNRELTWLAFNRRVLHEAEDERNPLLERLKFLAIVSSNLDEFFMKRIGGLKQQVG' A
#
# COMPACT_ATOMS: atom_id res chain seq x y z
N MET A 1 22.23 20.16 9.51
CA MET A 1 20.96 19.56 9.06
C MET A 1 20.03 19.51 10.24
N ASP A 2 18.83 20.09 10.15
CA ASP A 2 17.81 19.96 11.19
C ASP A 2 17.07 18.65 10.97
N LEU A 3 17.27 17.69 11.87
CA LEU A 3 16.63 16.37 11.79
C LEU A 3 15.11 16.42 11.99
N ARG A 4 14.53 17.58 12.30
CA ARG A 4 13.08 17.77 12.44
C ARG A 4 12.42 18.19 11.14
N ASP A 5 13.19 18.43 10.08
CA ASP A 5 12.65 18.82 8.77
C ASP A 5 11.84 17.65 8.18
N PRO A 6 10.50 17.80 8.02
CA PRO A 6 9.64 16.74 7.48
C PRO A 6 10.01 16.32 6.06
N SER A 7 10.69 17.20 5.29
CA SER A 7 11.14 16.89 3.93
C SER A 7 12.25 15.83 3.88
N LEU A 8 12.91 15.57 5.01
CA LEU A 8 13.91 14.50 5.15
C LEU A 8 13.27 13.11 5.28
N TYR A 9 11.96 13.02 5.51
CA TYR A 9 11.25 11.77 5.76
C TYR A 9 10.28 11.44 4.62
N LEU A 10 10.26 10.16 4.24
CA LEU A 10 9.30 9.67 3.26
C LEU A 10 7.90 9.66 3.85
N ASN A 11 6.91 10.09 3.05
CA ASN A 11 5.52 9.95 3.41
C ASN A 11 5.17 8.46 3.54
N ARG A 12 4.59 8.10 4.70
CA ARG A 12 4.27 6.72 5.05
C ARG A 12 3.24 6.09 4.11
N GLU A 13 2.21 6.84 3.73
CA GLU A 13 1.16 6.36 2.82
C GLU A 13 1.73 6.12 1.42
N LEU A 14 2.55 7.04 0.91
CA LEU A 14 3.22 6.87 -0.39
C LEU A 14 4.17 5.67 -0.39
N THR A 15 4.92 5.48 0.71
CA THR A 15 5.79 4.30 0.87
C THR A 15 4.99 3.00 0.88
N TRP A 16 3.84 2.99 1.55
CA TRP A 16 2.95 1.84 1.62
C TRP A 16 2.31 1.52 0.25
N LEU A 17 1.89 2.54 -0.51
CA LEU A 17 1.39 2.38 -1.88
C LEU A 17 2.48 1.87 -2.82
N ALA A 18 3.71 2.38 -2.71
CA ALA A 18 4.84 1.89 -3.49
C ALA A 18 5.18 0.43 -3.18
N PHE A 19 5.04 -0.01 -1.93
CA PHE A 19 5.14 -1.42 -1.57
C PHE A 19 4.07 -2.26 -2.26
N ASN A 20 2.79 -1.88 -2.17
CA ASN A 20 1.70 -2.63 -2.82
C ASN A 20 1.84 -2.70 -4.34
N ARG A 21 2.38 -1.66 -4.96
CA ARG A 21 2.69 -1.68 -6.39
C ARG A 21 3.72 -2.74 -6.76
N ARG A 22 4.71 -3.01 -5.90
CA ARG A 22 5.68 -4.10 -6.10
C ARG A 22 5.02 -5.46 -5.92
N VAL A 23 4.10 -5.61 -4.97
CA VAL A 23 3.35 -6.87 -4.80
C VAL A 23 2.43 -7.13 -6.01
N LEU A 24 1.82 -6.08 -6.58
CA LEU A 24 1.03 -6.19 -7.80
C LEU A 24 1.89 -6.63 -8.99
N HIS A 25 3.12 -6.13 -9.09
CA HIS A 25 4.05 -6.54 -10.14
C HIS A 25 4.29 -8.06 -10.13
N GLU A 26 4.38 -8.70 -8.96
CA GLU A 26 4.50 -10.16 -8.84
C GLU A 26 3.25 -10.91 -9.32
N ALA A 27 2.06 -10.29 -9.25
CA ALA A 27 0.83 -10.86 -9.81
C ALA A 27 0.80 -10.77 -11.34
N GLU A 28 1.44 -9.75 -11.92
CA GLU A 28 1.50 -9.51 -13.36
C GLU A 28 2.60 -10.33 -14.04
N ASP A 29 3.66 -10.71 -13.32
CA ASP A 29 4.80 -11.44 -13.86
C ASP A 29 4.45 -12.87 -14.32
N GLU A 30 4.55 -13.13 -15.62
CA GLU A 30 4.28 -14.43 -16.23
C GLU A 30 5.30 -15.51 -15.87
N ARG A 31 6.46 -15.14 -15.31
CA ARG A 31 7.45 -16.10 -14.78
C ARG A 31 6.96 -16.77 -13.50
N ASN A 32 6.01 -16.16 -12.79
CA ASN A 32 5.39 -16.73 -11.60
C ASN A 32 4.30 -17.75 -11.99
N PRO A 33 4.20 -18.91 -11.31
CA PRO A 33 3.12 -19.85 -11.53
C PRO A 33 1.74 -19.19 -11.35
N LEU A 34 0.75 -19.63 -12.14
CA LEU A 34 -0.58 -18.99 -12.17
C LEU A 34 -1.22 -18.86 -10.79
N LEU A 35 -1.06 -19.87 -9.93
CA LEU A 35 -1.61 -19.84 -8.58
C LEU A 35 -0.89 -18.82 -7.67
N GLU A 36 0.42 -18.64 -7.83
CA GLU A 36 1.18 -17.63 -7.08
C GLU A 36 0.76 -16.21 -7.48
N ARG A 37 0.54 -15.99 -8.78
CA ARG A 37 0.01 -14.72 -9.29
C ARG A 37 -1.36 -14.40 -8.70
N LEU A 38 -2.24 -15.39 -8.60
CA LEU A 38 -3.55 -15.24 -7.95
C LEU A 38 -3.42 -14.90 -6.46
N LYS A 39 -2.46 -15.52 -5.75
CA LYS A 39 -2.18 -15.20 -4.34
C LYS A 39 -1.70 -13.75 -4.20
N PHE A 40 -0.77 -13.30 -5.04
CA PHE A 40 -0.31 -11.91 -5.03
C PHE A 40 -1.46 -10.92 -5.30
N LEU A 41 -2.33 -11.24 -6.25
CA LEU A 41 -3.51 -10.42 -6.54
C LEU A 41 -4.45 -10.33 -5.32
N ALA A 42 -4.70 -11.45 -4.64
CA ALA A 42 -5.50 -11.47 -3.42
C ALA A 42 -4.85 -10.63 -2.30
N ILE A 43 -3.53 -10.73 -2.13
CA ILE A 43 -2.78 -9.92 -1.14
C ILE A 43 -2.94 -8.43 -1.43
N VAL A 44 -2.76 -8.00 -2.69
CA VAL A 44 -2.95 -6.59 -3.08
C VAL A 44 -4.36 -6.12 -2.78
N SER A 45 -5.38 -6.94 -3.09
CA SER A 45 -6.78 -6.60 -2.79
C SER A 45 -7.00 -6.38 -1.30
N SER A 46 -6.60 -7.34 -0.45
CA SER A 46 -6.78 -7.22 1.01
C SER A 46 -6.02 -6.03 1.60
N ASN A 47 -4.82 -5.76 1.10
CA ASN A 47 -4.04 -4.60 1.54
C ASN A 47 -4.76 -3.30 1.18
N LEU A 48 -5.27 -3.17 -0.05
CA LEU A 48 -5.99 -1.96 -0.48
C LEU A 48 -7.26 -1.75 0.35
N ASP A 49 -8.01 -2.81 0.64
CA ASP A 49 -9.18 -2.74 1.52
C ASP A 49 -8.81 -2.17 2.90
N GLU A 50 -7.72 -2.65 3.50
CA GLU A 50 -7.21 -2.14 4.78
C GLU A 50 -6.85 -0.64 4.69
N PHE A 51 -6.19 -0.23 3.60
CA PHE A 51 -5.82 1.16 3.38
C PHE A 51 -7.04 2.07 3.29
N PHE A 52 -8.06 1.69 2.53
CA PHE A 52 -9.29 2.47 2.41
C PHE A 52 -10.06 2.52 3.72
N MET A 53 -10.16 1.42 4.46
CA MET A 53 -10.83 1.40 5.77
C MET A 53 -10.17 2.37 6.76
N LYS A 54 -8.83 2.39 6.83
CA LYS A 54 -8.10 3.33 7.71
C LYS A 54 -8.28 4.77 7.27
N ARG A 55 -8.25 5.05 5.96
CA ARG A 55 -8.37 6.41 5.42
C ARG A 55 -9.78 6.97 5.61
N ILE A 56 -10.82 6.18 5.35
CA ILE A 56 -12.22 6.55 5.60
C ILE A 56 -12.47 6.71 7.11
N GLY A 57 -11.93 5.81 7.93
CA GLY A 57 -12.02 5.92 9.40
C GLY A 57 -11.38 7.19 9.93
N GLY A 58 -10.21 7.56 9.43
CA GLY A 58 -9.52 8.81 9.77
C GLY A 58 -10.30 10.06 9.34
N LEU A 59 -10.87 10.04 8.13
CA LEU A 59 -11.72 11.14 7.65
C LEU A 59 -12.98 11.32 8.51
N LYS A 60 -13.63 10.23 8.93
CA LYS A 60 -14.79 10.29 9.83
C LYS A 60 -14.44 10.87 11.21
N GLN A 61 -13.26 10.59 11.74
CA GLN A 61 -12.78 11.18 13.01
C GLN A 61 -12.42 12.67 12.89
N GLN A 62 -12.00 13.14 11.72
CA GLN A 62 -11.66 14.56 11.51
C GLN A 62 -12.88 15.45 11.27
N VAL A 63 -14.00 14.87 10.83
CA VAL A 63 -15.24 15.60 10.53
C VAL A 63 -16.22 15.57 11.71
N GLY A 64 -16.05 14.64 12.67
CA GLY A 64 -16.87 14.51 13.87
C GLY A 64 -16.22 15.07 15.13
#